data_AF-A0A0A1T4H1-F1
#
_entry.id   AF-A0A0A1T4H1-F1
#
_cell.length_a   1.000
_cell.length_b   1.000
_cell.length_c   1.000
_cell.angle_alpha   90.00
_cell.angle_beta   90.00
_cell.angle_gamma   90.00
#
_symmetry.space_group_name_H-M   'P 1'
#
loop_
_entity.id
_entity.type
_entity.pdbx_description
1 polymer ?
#
loop_
_entity_poly.entity_id
_entity_poly.type
_entity_poly.pdbx_seq_one_letter_code
_entity_poly.pdbx_strand_id
1 'polypeptide(L)'
;MDSDPVFQSTDGPQLNLFGKIVQQFASYGQNASNNVSNAISNLSPEGWLRLIAIAGGYMLMRPYLMKWAGKRAVENMEERDEQEQAAEMSANEFRGIKQQLDEHDYEQTDENDWGQKARVRQRKILKSMLEEQERKLQEDAEDDEDIKEFLID
;
A
#
# COMPACT_ATOMS: atom_id res chain seq x y z
N MET A 1 31.26 61.10 32.92
CA MET A 1 29.83 60.89 32.65
C MET A 1 29.76 59.60 31.88
N ASP A 2 29.80 58.52 32.64
CA ASP A 2 29.84 57.15 32.18
C ASP A 2 28.52 56.79 31.51
N SER A 3 28.62 56.33 30.26
CA SER A 3 27.54 55.71 29.53
C SER A 3 27.53 54.22 29.88
N ASP A 4 26.66 53.83 30.80
CA ASP A 4 26.39 52.42 31.11
C ASP A 4 25.77 51.71 29.90
N PRO A 5 26.25 50.51 29.53
CA PRO A 5 25.54 49.69 28.55
C PRO A 5 24.32 49.05 29.20
N VAL A 6 23.14 49.34 28.63
CA VAL A 6 21.88 48.67 28.96
C VAL A 6 21.99 47.20 28.53
N PHE A 7 22.18 46.30 29.50
CA PHE A 7 21.99 44.87 29.29
C PHE A 7 20.50 44.61 29.11
N GLN A 8 20.04 44.47 27.86
CA GLN A 8 18.74 43.88 27.56
C GLN A 8 18.83 42.37 27.83
N SER A 9 18.46 41.96 29.04
CA SER A 9 18.24 40.55 29.38
C SER A 9 16.98 40.04 28.67
N THR A 10 17.11 39.58 27.43
CA THR A 10 16.08 38.76 26.78
C THR A 10 16.26 37.30 27.19
N ASP A 11 16.13 37.00 28.47
CA ASP A 11 16.05 35.62 28.97
C ASP A 11 14.59 35.16 28.90
N GLY A 12 14.09 35.04 27.67
CA GLY A 12 12.90 34.21 27.42
C GLY A 12 13.27 32.74 27.71
N PRO A 13 12.37 31.93 28.28
CA PRO A 13 12.66 30.53 28.54
C PRO A 13 13.09 29.87 27.23
N GLN A 14 14.32 29.36 27.19
CA GLN A 14 14.84 28.62 26.05
C GLN A 14 14.05 27.31 25.95
N LEU A 15 12.92 27.36 25.24
CA LEU A 15 12.06 26.20 25.06
C LEU A 15 12.84 25.16 24.27
N ASN A 16 12.96 23.96 24.85
CA ASN A 16 13.38 22.77 24.13
C ASN A 16 12.53 22.61 22.85
N LEU A 17 13.05 21.90 21.85
CA LEU A 17 12.35 21.69 20.56
C LEU A 17 10.88 21.28 20.74
N PHE A 18 10.61 20.40 21.72
CA PHE A 18 9.25 20.01 22.11
C PHE A 18 8.39 21.19 22.59
N GLY A 19 8.93 22.08 23.42
CA GLY A 19 8.23 23.27 23.89
C GLY A 19 7.89 24.24 22.77
N LYS A 20 8.77 24.38 21.75
CA LYS A 20 8.48 25.19 20.55
C LYS A 20 7.34 24.60 19.73
N ILE A 21 7.32 23.27 19.56
CA ILE A 21 6.23 22.56 18.88
C ILE A 21 4.91 22.75 19.63
N VAL A 22 4.90 22.55 20.96
CA VAL A 22 3.71 22.74 21.78
C VAL A 22 3.21 24.20 21.72
N GLN A 23 4.11 25.19 21.76
CA GLN A 23 3.73 26.60 21.62
C GLN A 23 3.17 26.91 20.23
N GLN A 24 3.73 26.32 19.17
CA GLN A 24 3.22 26.49 17.81
C GLN A 24 1.82 25.86 17.67
N PHE A 25 1.60 24.68 18.25
CA PHE A 25 0.29 24.05 18.31
C PHE A 25 -0.71 24.85 19.16
N ALA A 26 -0.29 25.38 20.30
CA ALA A 26 -1.15 26.19 21.17
C ALA A 26 -1.57 27.49 20.49
N SER A 27 -0.64 28.18 19.82
CA SER A 27 -0.95 29.41 19.09
C SER A 27 -1.81 29.14 17.85
N TYR A 28 -1.54 28.07 17.10
CA TYR A 28 -2.41 27.65 15.99
C TYR A 28 -3.81 27.25 16.47
N GLY A 29 -3.90 26.51 17.57
CA GLY A 29 -5.16 26.10 18.19
C GLY A 29 -5.99 27.29 18.67
N GLN A 30 -5.37 28.27 19.33
CA GLN A 30 -6.04 29.48 19.79
C GLN A 30 -6.56 30.33 18.62
N ASN A 31 -5.77 30.47 17.55
CA ASN A 31 -6.18 31.21 16.37
C ASN A 31 -7.29 30.48 15.61
N ALA A 32 -7.20 29.16 15.50
CA ALA A 32 -8.22 28.33 14.88
C ALA A 32 -9.54 28.38 15.65
N SER A 33 -9.51 28.26 16.99
CA SER A 33 -10.72 28.32 17.82
C SER A 33 -11.40 29.68 17.75
N ASN A 34 -10.64 30.77 17.83
CA ASN A 34 -11.16 32.13 17.67
C ASN A 34 -11.76 32.34 16.28
N ASN A 35 -11.08 31.90 15.21
CA ASN A 35 -11.57 32.05 13.84
C ASN A 35 -12.82 31.21 13.56
N VAL A 36 -12.87 29.96 14.05
CA VAL A 36 -14.04 29.08 13.90
C VAL A 36 -15.23 29.62 14.69
N SER A 37 -15.00 30.07 15.93
CA SER A 37 -16.05 30.69 16.76
C SER A 37 -16.60 31.95 16.12
N ASN A 38 -15.73 32.83 15.61
CA ASN A 38 -16.14 34.03 14.90
C ASN A 38 -16.87 33.70 13.59
N ALA A 39 -16.43 32.68 12.85
CA ALA A 39 -17.09 32.24 11.63
C ALA A 39 -18.51 31.71 11.92
N ILE A 40 -18.68 30.93 12.98
CA ILE A 40 -20.00 30.40 13.38
C ILE A 40 -20.91 31.53 13.90
N SER A 41 -20.36 32.44 14.70
CA SER A 41 -21.13 33.53 15.31
C SER A 41 -21.58 34.60 14.31
N ASN A 42 -20.84 34.79 13.21
CA ASN A 42 -21.16 35.76 12.15
C ASN A 42 -21.79 35.11 10.90
N LEU A 43 -22.37 33.90 11.03
CA LEU A 43 -23.06 33.24 9.92
C LEU A 43 -24.34 34.00 9.53
N SER A 44 -24.51 34.24 8.23
CA SER A 44 -25.79 34.68 7.67
C SER A 44 -26.84 33.55 7.76
N PRO A 45 -28.15 33.87 7.69
CA PRO A 45 -29.22 32.85 7.67
C PRO A 45 -29.06 31.83 6.53
N GLU A 46 -28.57 32.26 5.36
CA GLU A 46 -28.25 31.37 4.24
C GLU A 46 -27.12 30.39 4.59
N GLY A 47 -26.12 30.85 5.35
CA GLY A 47 -25.02 30.02 5.84
C GLY A 47 -25.48 28.95 6.81
N TRP A 48 -26.41 29.28 7.71
CA TRP A 48 -27.04 28.30 8.61
C TRP A 48 -27.79 27.22 7.85
N LEU A 49 -28.55 27.58 6.82
CA LEU A 49 -29.28 26.62 6.01
C LEU A 49 -28.33 25.66 5.26
N ARG A 50 -27.23 26.17 4.70
CA ARG A 50 -26.18 25.34 4.10
C ARG A 50 -25.52 24.41 5.12
N LEU A 51 -25.21 24.91 6.32
CA LEU A 51 -24.59 24.12 7.38
C LEU A 51 -25.50 22.98 7.84
N ILE A 52 -26.79 23.26 8.04
CA ILE A 52 -27.79 22.24 8.39
C ILE A 52 -27.97 21.24 7.23
N ALA A 53 -27.98 21.69 5.97
CA ALA A 53 -28.09 20.79 4.82
C ALA A 53 -26.88 19.84 4.72
N ILE A 54 -25.66 20.34 4.96
CA ILE A 54 -24.45 19.50 4.97
C ILE A 54 -24.44 18.56 6.17
N ALA A 55 -24.73 19.05 7.38
CA ALA A 55 -24.72 18.25 8.59
C ALA A 55 -25.83 17.19 8.60
N GLY A 56 -27.07 17.59 8.29
CA GLY A 56 -28.21 16.70 8.15
C GLY A 56 -28.04 15.75 6.98
N GLY A 57 -27.52 16.24 5.85
CA GLY A 57 -27.14 15.42 4.70
C GLY A 57 -26.12 14.35 5.07
N TYR A 58 -25.04 14.71 5.76
CA TYR A 58 -24.02 13.76 6.23
C TYR A 58 -24.59 12.72 7.20
N MET A 59 -25.47 13.13 8.12
CA MET A 59 -26.12 12.22 9.07
C MET A 59 -26.99 11.18 8.33
N LEU A 60 -27.68 11.59 7.25
CA LEU A 60 -28.40 10.68 6.37
C LEU A 60 -27.48 9.85 5.46
N MET A 61 -26.38 10.42 4.97
CA MET A 61 -25.43 9.78 4.05
C MET A 61 -24.65 8.65 4.73
N ARG A 62 -24.21 8.88 5.98
CA ARG A 62 -23.36 7.99 6.77
C ARG A 62 -23.79 6.52 6.76
N PRO A 63 -25.06 6.15 7.06
CA PRO A 63 -25.46 4.74 7.05
C PRO A 63 -25.33 4.08 5.67
N TYR A 64 -25.52 4.83 4.57
CA TYR A 64 -25.36 4.30 3.22
C TYR A 64 -23.88 4.16 2.84
N LEU A 65 -23.05 5.16 3.17
CA LEU A 65 -21.60 5.06 2.98
C LEU A 65 -21.02 3.87 3.74
N MET A 66 -21.47 3.63 4.97
CA MET A 66 -20.98 2.53 5.79
C MET A 66 -21.36 1.16 5.20
N LYS A 67 -22.55 1.04 4.59
CA LYS A 67 -22.96 -0.17 3.87
C LYS A 67 -22.08 -0.42 2.64
N TRP A 68 -21.74 0.61 1.88
CA TRP A 68 -20.90 0.48 0.69
C TRP A 68 -19.44 0.18 1.05
N ALA A 69 -18.90 0.90 2.04
CA ALA A 69 -17.56 0.65 2.56
C ALA A 69 -17.45 -0.76 3.13
N GLY A 70 -18.46 -1.24 3.86
CA GLY A 70 -18.49 -2.61 4.38
C GLY A 70 -18.48 -3.66 3.27
N LYS A 71 -19.30 -3.51 2.23
CA LYS A 71 -19.30 -4.43 1.08
C LYS A 71 -17.94 -4.49 0.40
N ARG A 72 -17.33 -3.34 0.15
CA ARG A 72 -16.02 -3.27 -0.51
C ARG A 72 -14.88 -3.78 0.37
N ALA A 73 -14.99 -3.63 1.70
CA ALA A 73 -14.05 -4.23 2.64
C ALA A 73 -14.15 -5.76 2.65
N VAL A 74 -15.36 -6.32 2.57
CA VAL A 74 -15.59 -7.76 2.47
C VAL A 74 -15.09 -8.31 1.13
N GLU A 75 -15.44 -7.67 0.01
CA GLU A 75 -14.94 -8.05 -1.33
C GLU A 75 -13.40 -8.04 -1.38
N ASN A 76 -12.76 -6.99 -0.85
CA ASN A 76 -11.30 -6.94 -0.75
C ASN A 76 -10.70 -8.00 0.19
N MET A 77 -11.45 -8.49 1.19
CA MET A 77 -11.01 -9.60 2.04
C MET A 77 -11.15 -10.93 1.30
N GLU A 78 -12.27 -11.15 0.61
CA GLU A 78 -12.51 -12.34 -0.20
C GLU A 78 -11.48 -12.46 -1.35
N GLU A 79 -11.19 -11.37 -2.08
CA GLU A 79 -10.14 -11.36 -3.12
C GLU A 79 -8.74 -11.66 -2.55
N ARG A 80 -8.47 -11.21 -1.32
CA ARG A 80 -7.20 -11.49 -0.64
C ARG A 80 -7.13 -12.92 -0.14
N ASP A 81 -8.22 -13.46 0.38
CA ASP A 81 -8.32 -14.86 0.80
C ASP A 81 -8.20 -15.80 -0.41
N GLU A 82 -8.79 -15.46 -1.55
CA GLU A 82 -8.65 -16.19 -2.82
C GLU A 82 -7.23 -16.10 -3.38
N GLN A 83 -6.59 -14.92 -3.32
CA GLN A 83 -5.19 -14.75 -3.70
C GLN A 83 -4.25 -15.49 -2.75
N GLU A 84 -4.54 -15.53 -1.45
CA GLU A 84 -3.76 -16.28 -0.47
C GLU A 84 -3.94 -17.79 -0.68
N GLN A 85 -5.14 -18.27 -1.00
CA GLN A 85 -5.36 -19.69 -1.36
C GLN A 85 -4.69 -20.05 -2.70
N ALA A 86 -4.79 -19.18 -3.71
CA ALA A 86 -4.10 -19.36 -4.99
C ALA A 86 -2.57 -19.24 -4.83
N ALA A 87 -2.09 -18.38 -3.94
CA ALA A 87 -0.69 -18.24 -3.59
C ALA A 87 -0.19 -19.38 -2.71
N GLU A 88 -1.00 -20.02 -1.86
CA GLU A 88 -0.64 -21.23 -1.14
C GLU A 88 -0.52 -22.43 -2.10
N MET A 89 -1.44 -22.54 -3.07
CA MET A 89 -1.33 -23.50 -4.17
C MET A 89 -0.08 -23.23 -5.03
N SER A 90 0.20 -21.97 -5.38
CA SER A 90 1.38 -21.56 -6.15
C SER A 90 2.71 -21.61 -5.36
N ALA A 91 2.69 -21.32 -4.05
CA ALA A 91 3.90 -21.29 -3.22
C ALA A 91 4.48 -22.69 -3.01
N ASN A 92 3.64 -23.73 -3.00
CA ASN A 92 4.12 -25.12 -3.01
C ASN A 92 4.84 -25.47 -4.32
N GLU A 93 4.37 -24.97 -5.46
CA GLU A 93 5.04 -25.14 -6.75
C GLU A 93 6.38 -24.39 -6.77
N PHE A 94 6.41 -23.14 -6.26
CA PHE A 94 7.65 -22.38 -6.09
C PHE A 94 8.63 -23.03 -5.11
N ARG A 95 8.14 -23.72 -4.07
CA ARG A 95 8.99 -24.45 -3.11
C ARG A 95 9.65 -25.66 -3.76
N GLY A 96 8.93 -26.40 -4.62
CA GLY A 96 9.49 -27.50 -5.41
C GLY A 96 10.56 -27.02 -6.40
N ILE A 97 10.31 -25.91 -7.09
CA ILE A 97 11.27 -25.28 -8.02
C ILE A 97 12.50 -24.75 -7.28
N LYS A 98 12.32 -24.11 -6.12
CA LYS A 98 13.43 -23.64 -5.27
C LYS A 98 14.29 -24.81 -4.77
N GLN A 99 13.66 -25.91 -4.38
CA GLN A 99 14.36 -27.10 -3.92
C GLN A 99 15.18 -27.73 -5.05
N GLN A 100 14.65 -27.84 -6.28
CA GLN A 100 15.43 -28.26 -7.47
C GLN A 100 16.52 -27.26 -7.90
N LEU A 101 16.35 -25.97 -7.63
CA LEU A 101 17.35 -24.93 -7.91
C LEU A 101 18.51 -25.00 -6.92
N ASP A 102 18.22 -25.14 -5.63
CA ASP A 102 19.24 -25.35 -4.59
C ASP A 102 19.91 -26.74 -4.77
N GLU A 103 19.18 -27.74 -5.29
CA GLU A 103 19.69 -29.09 -5.65
C GLU A 103 20.70 -29.09 -6.82
N HIS A 104 20.86 -27.97 -7.52
CA HIS A 104 21.72 -27.89 -8.71
C HIS A 104 22.86 -26.87 -8.54
N ASP A 105 22.92 -26.21 -7.39
CA ASP A 105 23.79 -25.04 -7.11
C ASP A 105 24.90 -25.36 -6.08
N TYR A 106 25.02 -26.62 -5.65
CA TYR A 106 26.08 -27.07 -4.73
C TYR A 106 27.34 -27.62 -5.40
N GLU A 107 27.42 -27.58 -6.73
CA GLU A 107 28.71 -27.65 -7.41
C GLU A 107 29.33 -26.25 -7.50
N GLN A 108 29.98 -25.87 -6.39
CA GLN A 108 31.18 -25.05 -6.36
C GLN A 108 31.06 -23.63 -6.95
N THR A 109 30.62 -22.66 -6.16
CA THR A 109 30.97 -21.24 -6.39
C THR A 109 31.01 -20.47 -5.06
N ASP A 110 32.07 -19.71 -4.86
CA ASP A 110 32.39 -18.95 -3.64
C ASP A 110 31.32 -17.92 -3.24
N GLU A 111 31.24 -17.68 -1.93
CA GLU A 111 30.21 -16.94 -1.17
C GLU A 111 30.06 -15.44 -1.55
N ASN A 112 30.91 -14.91 -2.44
CA ASN A 112 30.99 -13.48 -2.77
C ASN A 112 30.28 -13.07 -4.08
N ASP A 113 29.62 -13.99 -4.80
CA ASP A 113 29.10 -13.71 -6.16
C ASP A 113 27.56 -13.69 -6.27
N TRP A 114 26.92 -12.86 -5.45
CA TRP A 114 25.47 -12.62 -5.52
C TRP A 114 25.01 -12.07 -6.89
N GLY A 115 25.91 -11.39 -7.61
CA GLY A 115 25.64 -10.79 -8.92
C GLY A 115 25.57 -11.82 -10.05
N GLN A 116 26.50 -12.78 -10.13
CA GLN A 116 26.39 -13.85 -11.12
C GLN A 116 25.24 -14.80 -10.78
N LYS A 117 25.03 -15.10 -9.49
CA LYS A 117 23.90 -15.94 -9.04
C LYS A 117 22.54 -15.36 -9.43
N ALA A 118 22.36 -14.04 -9.31
CA ALA A 118 21.15 -13.35 -9.77
C ALA A 118 20.94 -13.48 -11.29
N ARG A 119 22.01 -13.34 -12.08
CA ARG A 119 21.95 -13.45 -13.56
C ARG A 119 21.65 -14.89 -14.01
N VAL A 120 22.21 -15.89 -13.34
CA VAL A 120 21.93 -17.31 -13.61
C VAL A 120 20.47 -17.64 -13.30
N ARG A 121 19.95 -17.16 -12.16
CA ARG A 121 18.53 -17.31 -11.79
C ARG A 121 17.59 -16.65 -12.81
N GLN A 122 17.90 -15.42 -13.24
CA GLN A 122 17.13 -14.72 -14.28
C GLN A 122 17.07 -15.51 -15.59
N ARG A 123 18.19 -16.08 -16.04
CA ARG A 123 18.24 -16.92 -17.26
C ARG A 123 17.46 -18.22 -17.10
N LYS A 124 17.54 -18.86 -15.92
CA LYS A 124 16.83 -20.11 -15.65
C LYS A 124 15.31 -19.91 -15.61
N ILE A 125 14.83 -18.80 -15.03
CA ILE A 125 13.41 -18.42 -15.07
C ILE A 125 12.95 -18.17 -16.51
N LEU A 126 13.76 -17.47 -17.32
CA LEU A 126 13.43 -17.23 -18.72
C LEU A 126 13.36 -18.53 -19.53
N LYS A 127 14.28 -19.47 -19.27
CA LYS A 127 14.31 -20.78 -19.92
C LYS A 127 13.12 -21.64 -19.50
N SER A 128 12.75 -21.67 -18.21
CA SER A 128 11.60 -22.44 -17.74
C SER A 128 10.29 -21.91 -18.31
N MET A 129 10.12 -20.58 -18.40
CA MET A 129 8.94 -19.98 -19.04
C MET A 129 8.84 -20.33 -20.53
N LEU A 130 9.98 -20.41 -21.24
CA LEU A 130 10.02 -20.80 -22.64
C LEU A 130 9.65 -22.27 -22.84
N GLU A 131 10.23 -23.16 -22.02
CA GLU A 131 10.00 -24.60 -22.05
C GLU A 131 8.55 -24.96 -21.70
N GLU A 132 7.94 -24.24 -20.77
CA GLU A 132 6.53 -24.40 -20.41
C GLU A 132 5.58 -23.94 -21.52
N GLN A 133 6.00 -22.95 -22.32
CA GLN A 133 5.24 -22.49 -23.49
C GLN A 133 5.36 -23.48 -24.66
N GLU A 134 6.55 -24.05 -24.87
CA GLU A 134 6.79 -25.12 -25.85
C GLU A 134 6.01 -26.38 -25.48
N ARG A 135 6.01 -26.77 -24.20
CA ARG A 135 5.22 -27.92 -23.73
C ARG A 135 3.72 -27.72 -23.95
N LYS A 136 3.17 -26.55 -23.64
CA LYS A 136 1.75 -26.26 -23.91
C LYS A 136 1.41 -26.35 -25.40
N LEU A 137 2.28 -25.83 -26.26
CA LEU A 137 2.07 -25.91 -27.70
C LEU A 137 2.13 -27.35 -28.22
N GLN A 138 2.94 -28.19 -27.59
CA GLN A 138 3.08 -29.60 -27.91
C GLN A 138 1.88 -30.42 -27.41
N GLU A 139 1.40 -30.16 -26.19
CA GLU A 139 0.16 -30.73 -25.64
C GLU A 139 -1.05 -30.34 -26.52
N ASP A 140 -1.19 -29.08 -26.90
CA ASP A 140 -2.26 -28.62 -27.80
C ASP A 140 -2.18 -29.28 -29.21
N ALA A 141 -0.97 -29.64 -29.67
CA ALA A 141 -0.77 -30.31 -30.96
C ALA A 141 -1.04 -31.83 -30.88
N GLU A 142 -0.69 -32.47 -29.77
CA GLU A 142 -0.96 -33.89 -29.49
C GLU A 142 -2.47 -34.13 -29.25
N ASP A 143 -3.16 -33.24 -28.54
CA ASP A 143 -4.62 -33.28 -28.36
C ASP A 143 -5.36 -33.23 -29.71
N ASP A 144 -4.86 -32.44 -30.67
CA ASP A 144 -5.38 -32.34 -32.04
C ASP A 144 -5.07 -33.59 -32.90
N GLU A 145 -4.07 -34.41 -32.54
CA GLU A 145 -3.75 -35.68 -33.21
C GLU A 145 -4.59 -36.84 -32.64
N ASP A 146 -4.78 -36.89 -31.32
CA ASP A 146 -5.61 -37.89 -30.63
C ASP A 146 -7.09 -37.79 -31.04
N ILE A 147 -7.59 -36.59 -31.34
CA ILE A 147 -8.96 -36.39 -31.87
C ILE A 147 -9.11 -36.92 -33.31
N LYS A 148 -8.04 -36.89 -34.13
CA LYS A 148 -8.11 -37.36 -35.53
C LYS A 148 -8.25 -38.88 -35.63
N GLU A 149 -7.74 -39.63 -34.65
CA GLU A 149 -7.90 -41.09 -34.60
C GLU A 149 -9.38 -41.50 -34.42
N PHE A 150 -10.19 -40.71 -33.72
CA PHE A 150 -11.63 -40.94 -33.53
C PHE A 150 -12.53 -40.46 -34.69
N LEU A 151 -11.97 -39.82 -35.72
CA LEU A 151 -12.74 -39.31 -36.87
C LEU A 151 -12.80 -40.29 -38.06
N ILE A 152 -12.29 -41.51 -37.91
CA ILE A 152 -12.38 -42.57 -38.93
C ILE A 152 -13.58 -43.48 -38.63
N ASP A 153 -14.71 -43.21 -39.28
CA ASP A 153 -15.78 -44.17 -39.66
C ASP A 153 -16.29 -43.82 -41.06
#